data_AF-A0ABD3TW39-F1
#
_entry.id   AF-A0ABD3TW39-F1
#
_cell.length_a   1.000
_cell.length_b   1.000
_cell.length_c   1.000
_cell.angle_alpha   90.00
_cell.angle_beta   90.00
_cell.angle_gamma   90.00
#
_symmetry.space_group_name_H-M   'P 1'
#
loop_
_entity.id
_entity.type
_entity.pdbx_description
1 polymer ?
#
loop_
_entity_poly.entity_id
_entity_poly.type
_entity_poly.pdbx_seq_one_letter_code
_entity_poly.pdbx_strand_id
1 'polypeptide(L)'
;MDSLEIKVVRELNVDLVRDLNPPDIASYLLSKGCLTDEQVRDLLCNDTASRKVSCQRFLLYIVEQCPFQIFIDALRYDDTYPFLAESLEERLKYRKEESVVQTQDRDRLFASVGKISIHHKNRRKLAALAHKLKNFSHDGDVDKFRQINERINRRFERYKLRSDRHIKDNMELADMRFVALEAEVSLRRVQYDVSLYESDIFTDMREILPFTTNPTVSSMTYLARYASAKSMMESLEVGLGYLNYAKQHAEMVEPCKETGMVFYIEVNLLSQIYEKNPVPDLKQQILQRTELAISHFNTEEEFGNDFHRMLLLKKVFCQLGIGLFGKRIVGVEVDIEDMRCAESYLSYLEHPDIWNEMEARRKMLFFIAKSELCRRQGKIDIASMNAERAENLAKKNYWKVELANIVHLIEELNSVNSKDVTGKENIDLNDLLDDLLGSDSEDE
;
A
#
# COMPACT_ATOMS: atom_id res chain seq x y z
N MET A 1 15.56 -5.90 25.77
CA MET A 1 16.63 -6.13 24.76
C MET A 1 16.85 -4.87 23.94
N ASP A 2 18.05 -4.63 23.42
CA ASP A 2 18.32 -3.55 22.47
C ASP A 2 17.86 -3.92 21.03
N SER A 3 17.87 -2.96 20.10
CA SER A 3 17.36 -3.18 18.74
C SER A 3 18.10 -4.26 17.95
N LEU A 4 19.38 -4.50 18.26
CA LEU A 4 20.21 -5.52 17.62
C LEU A 4 19.91 -6.91 18.18
N GLU A 5 19.81 -7.01 19.50
CA GLU A 5 19.44 -8.22 20.23
C GLU A 5 18.04 -8.71 19.84
N ILE A 6 17.06 -7.80 19.77
CA ILE A 6 15.71 -8.09 19.30
C ILE A 6 15.74 -8.68 17.88
N LYS A 7 16.58 -8.12 17.02
CA LYS A 7 16.72 -8.57 15.64
C LYS A 7 17.32 -9.98 15.57
N VAL A 8 18.31 -10.28 16.40
CA VAL A 8 18.92 -11.62 16.51
C VAL A 8 17.91 -12.67 16.96
N VAL A 9 17.11 -12.38 17.98
CA VAL A 9 16.03 -13.29 18.45
C VAL A 9 14.98 -13.51 17.34
N ARG A 10 14.69 -12.49 16.54
CA ARG A 10 13.75 -12.60 15.40
C ARG A 10 14.30 -13.44 14.25
N GLU A 11 15.58 -13.35 13.96
CA GLU A 11 16.23 -14.14 12.90
C GLU A 11 16.25 -15.62 13.23
N LEU A 12 16.45 -15.96 14.51
CA LEU A 12 16.42 -17.33 14.99
C LEU A 12 15.04 -17.77 15.48
N ASN A 13 13.97 -17.02 15.17
CA ASN A 13 12.63 -17.30 15.66
C ASN A 13 12.13 -18.69 15.25
N VAL A 14 12.48 -19.17 14.05
CA VAL A 14 12.07 -20.49 13.57
C VAL A 14 12.67 -21.59 14.44
N ASP A 15 13.96 -21.50 14.75
CA ASP A 15 14.67 -22.48 15.57
C ASP A 15 14.20 -22.39 17.02
N LEU A 16 14.03 -21.18 17.56
CA LEU A 16 13.47 -20.96 18.88
C LEU A 16 12.06 -21.56 18.99
N VAL A 17 11.14 -21.27 18.07
CA VAL A 17 9.77 -21.83 18.12
C VAL A 17 9.74 -23.34 17.89
N ARG A 18 10.70 -23.87 17.13
CA ARG A 18 10.82 -25.31 16.89
C ARG A 18 11.33 -26.03 18.12
N ASP A 19 12.34 -25.50 18.81
CA ASP A 19 13.11 -26.27 19.77
C ASP A 19 12.89 -25.83 21.23
N LEU A 20 12.52 -24.58 21.47
CA LEU A 20 12.23 -24.06 22.81
C LEU A 20 10.85 -24.50 23.31
N ASN A 21 10.80 -24.97 24.55
CA ASN A 21 9.57 -25.13 25.31
C ASN A 21 9.56 -24.12 26.47
N PRO A 22 8.72 -23.07 26.42
CA PRO A 22 8.70 -22.01 27.43
C PRO A 22 8.59 -22.44 28.90
N PRO A 23 7.79 -23.47 29.26
CA PRO A 23 7.71 -23.97 30.64
C PRO A 23 9.06 -24.33 31.25
N ASP A 24 10.00 -24.84 30.44
CA ASP A 24 11.27 -25.37 30.92
C ASP A 24 12.20 -24.27 31.45
N ILE A 25 12.03 -23.03 30.98
CA ILE A 25 12.83 -21.86 31.39
C ILE A 25 12.02 -20.80 32.16
N ALA A 26 10.71 -20.99 32.28
CA ALA A 26 9.79 -20.02 32.88
C ALA A 26 10.08 -19.76 34.37
N SER A 27 10.44 -20.80 35.13
CA SER A 27 10.77 -20.69 36.56
C SER A 27 12.01 -19.82 36.79
N TYR A 28 13.03 -19.98 35.94
CA TYR A 28 14.23 -19.14 35.98
C TYR A 28 13.90 -17.68 35.68
N LEU A 29 13.13 -17.44 34.61
CA LEU A 29 12.76 -16.09 34.20
C LEU A 29 11.86 -15.38 35.21
N LEU A 30 10.97 -16.11 35.88
CA LEU A 30 10.20 -15.62 37.03
C LEU A 30 11.12 -15.19 38.19
N SER A 31 12.11 -16.02 38.53
CA SER A 31 13.08 -15.71 39.60
C SER A 31 13.94 -14.47 39.31
N LYS A 32 14.10 -14.11 38.03
CA LYS A 32 14.81 -12.91 37.56
C LYS A 32 13.90 -11.71 37.32
N GLY A 33 12.60 -11.82 37.63
CA GLY A 33 11.62 -10.75 37.46
C GLY A 33 11.30 -10.42 36.00
N CYS A 34 11.63 -11.31 35.07
CA CYS A 34 11.34 -11.14 33.63
C CYS A 34 9.95 -11.65 33.25
N LEU A 35 9.31 -12.43 34.13
CA LEU A 35 7.93 -12.87 34.02
C LEU A 35 7.18 -12.61 35.33
N THR A 36 5.86 -12.44 35.24
CA THR A 36 4.96 -12.39 36.40
C THR A 36 4.33 -13.76 36.66
N ASP A 37 3.82 -13.97 37.88
CA ASP A 37 3.09 -15.20 38.24
C ASP A 37 1.87 -15.45 37.33
N GLU A 38 1.23 -14.39 36.86
CA GLU A 38 0.11 -14.46 35.91
C GLU A 38 0.57 -14.93 34.54
N GLN A 39 1.70 -14.42 34.02
CA GLN A 39 2.28 -14.84 32.75
C GLN A 39 2.75 -16.30 32.79
N VAL A 40 3.35 -16.74 33.90
CA VAL A 40 3.75 -18.14 34.07
C VAL A 40 2.52 -19.05 34.12
N ARG A 41 1.45 -18.63 34.81
CA ARG A 41 0.18 -19.38 34.84
C ARG A 41 -0.44 -19.47 33.45
N ASP A 42 -0.43 -18.40 32.67
CA ASP A 42 -0.91 -18.40 31.29
C ASP A 42 -0.10 -19.33 30.37
N LEU A 43 1.21 -19.45 30.61
CA LEU A 43 2.08 -20.37 29.85
C LEU A 43 1.83 -21.84 30.22
N LEU A 44 1.51 -22.11 31.49
CA LEU A 44 1.33 -23.47 32.03
C LEU A 44 -0.11 -24.00 31.92
N CYS A 45 -1.14 -23.14 31.91
CA CYS A 45 -2.55 -23.54 31.95
C CYS A 45 -3.26 -23.53 30.58
N ASN A 46 -2.61 -23.09 29.51
CA ASN A 46 -3.20 -23.05 28.16
C ASN A 46 -3.12 -24.41 27.44
N ASP A 47 -3.93 -25.38 27.90
CA ASP A 47 -4.01 -26.76 27.38
C ASP A 47 -4.67 -26.86 25.97
N THR A 48 -5.02 -25.72 25.35
CA THR A 48 -5.75 -25.65 24.06
C THR A 48 -4.94 -25.05 22.90
N ALA A 49 -3.78 -24.44 23.18
CA ALA A 49 -2.93 -23.84 22.15
C ALA A 49 -1.83 -24.81 21.71
N SER A 50 -1.51 -24.87 20.41
CA SER A 50 -0.37 -25.67 19.95
C SER A 50 0.93 -25.11 20.55
N ARG A 51 1.88 -25.99 20.92
CA ARG A 51 3.20 -25.62 21.48
C ARG A 51 3.87 -24.46 20.73
N LYS A 52 3.77 -24.47 19.40
CA LYS A 52 4.31 -23.41 18.53
C LYS A 52 3.70 -22.04 18.81
N VAL A 53 2.38 -21.96 18.97
CA VAL A 53 1.68 -20.70 19.26
C VAL A 53 2.02 -20.20 20.67
N SER A 54 2.11 -21.11 21.64
CA SER A 54 2.54 -20.76 23.00
C SER A 54 3.96 -20.20 23.01
N CYS A 55 4.89 -20.86 22.30
CA CYS A 55 6.27 -20.39 22.17
C CYS A 55 6.38 -19.05 21.43
N GLN A 56 5.59 -18.82 20.40
CA GLN A 56 5.57 -17.53 19.69
C GLN A 56 5.10 -16.40 20.60
N ARG A 57 4.03 -16.61 21.37
CA ARG A 57 3.55 -15.61 22.34
C ARG A 57 4.57 -15.35 23.44
N PHE A 58 5.18 -16.41 23.94
CA PHE A 58 6.29 -16.32 24.89
C PHE A 58 7.44 -15.46 24.37
N LEU A 59 7.92 -15.72 23.15
CA LEU A 59 9.03 -14.97 22.56
C LEU A 59 8.70 -13.48 22.37
N LEU A 60 7.44 -13.14 22.07
CA LEU A 60 7.00 -11.73 22.03
C LEU A 60 7.18 -11.03 23.38
N TYR A 61 6.77 -11.68 24.47
CA TYR A 61 6.95 -11.14 25.82
C TYR A 61 8.42 -11.02 26.20
N ILE A 62 9.23 -12.04 25.90
CA ILE A 62 10.66 -12.04 26.20
C ILE A 62 11.39 -10.91 25.49
N VAL A 63 11.08 -10.68 24.22
CA VAL A 63 11.68 -9.59 23.42
C VAL A 63 11.40 -8.21 24.02
N GLU A 64 10.20 -8.01 24.59
CA GLU A 64 9.78 -6.74 25.17
C GLU A 64 10.29 -6.53 26.60
N GLN A 65 10.28 -7.57 27.43
CA GLN A 65 10.41 -7.44 28.89
C GLN A 65 11.69 -8.04 29.48
N CYS A 66 12.40 -8.89 28.73
CA CYS A 66 13.60 -9.58 29.23
C CYS A 66 14.88 -8.93 28.68
N PRO A 67 15.89 -8.63 29.52
CA PRO A 67 17.24 -8.36 29.04
C PRO A 67 17.82 -9.56 28.29
N PHE A 68 18.54 -9.32 27.19
CA PHE A 68 19.03 -10.40 26.33
C PHE A 68 19.93 -11.39 27.07
N GLN A 69 20.85 -10.88 27.91
CA GLN A 69 21.71 -11.75 28.71
C GLN A 69 20.93 -12.64 29.67
N ILE A 70 19.85 -12.14 30.29
CA ILE A 70 19.03 -12.94 31.19
C ILE A 70 18.28 -14.04 30.43
N PHE A 71 17.88 -13.78 29.19
CA PHE A 71 17.29 -14.79 28.32
C PHE A 71 18.31 -15.87 27.90
N ILE A 72 19.54 -15.47 27.57
CA ILE A 72 20.64 -16.40 27.29
C ILE A 72 20.95 -17.28 28.50
N ASP A 73 21.03 -16.68 29.69
CA ASP A 73 21.28 -17.41 30.93
C ASP A 73 20.13 -18.37 31.26
N ALA A 74 18.89 -17.99 30.94
CA ALA A 74 17.72 -18.87 31.08
C ALA A 74 17.77 -20.07 30.13
N LEU A 75 18.24 -19.89 28.89
CA LEU A 75 18.43 -20.98 27.94
C LEU A 75 19.52 -21.97 28.38
N ARG A 76 20.54 -21.49 29.10
CA ARG A 76 21.62 -22.31 29.66
C ARG A 76 21.29 -22.92 31.02
N TYR A 77 20.25 -22.44 31.68
CA TYR A 77 19.86 -22.92 33.00
C TYR A 77 19.56 -24.41 32.95
N ASP A 78 20.12 -25.17 33.89
CA ASP A 78 20.04 -26.64 33.96
C ASP A 78 20.41 -27.37 32.65
N ASP A 79 21.27 -26.76 31.82
CA ASP A 79 21.71 -27.30 30.51
C ASP A 79 20.54 -27.57 29.54
N THR A 80 19.45 -26.80 29.67
CA THR A 80 18.19 -27.08 28.97
C THR A 80 18.29 -26.82 27.45
N TYR A 81 18.89 -25.70 27.04
CA TYR A 81 19.02 -25.29 25.63
C TYR A 81 20.35 -24.57 25.32
N PRO A 82 21.52 -25.15 25.64
CA PRO A 82 22.83 -24.51 25.40
C PRO A 82 23.05 -24.16 23.92
N PHE A 83 22.58 -25.01 23.00
CA PHE A 83 22.71 -24.80 21.55
C PHE A 83 21.94 -23.58 21.03
N LEU A 84 20.77 -23.25 21.62
CA LEU A 84 20.00 -22.06 21.25
C LEU A 84 20.69 -20.79 21.77
N ALA A 85 21.26 -20.86 22.99
CA ALA A 85 22.04 -19.77 23.57
C ALA A 85 23.28 -19.46 22.72
N GLU A 86 24.04 -20.50 22.33
CA GLU A 86 25.21 -20.36 21.45
C GLU A 86 24.84 -19.77 20.09
N SER A 87 23.77 -20.28 19.46
CA SER A 87 23.29 -19.76 18.18
C SER A 87 22.93 -18.28 18.24
N LEU A 88 22.28 -17.85 19.32
CA LEU A 88 21.92 -16.44 19.55
C LEU A 88 23.15 -15.56 19.77
N GLU A 89 24.13 -16.01 20.55
CA GLU A 89 25.36 -15.25 20.79
C GLU A 89 26.25 -15.15 19.56
N GLU A 90 26.44 -16.25 18.82
CA GLU A 90 27.18 -16.26 17.55
C GLU A 90 26.54 -15.31 16.55
N ARG A 91 25.22 -15.30 16.48
CA ARG A 91 24.50 -14.41 15.57
C ARG A 91 24.61 -12.95 15.99
N LEU A 92 24.56 -12.66 17.29
CA LEU A 92 24.77 -11.31 17.82
C LEU A 92 26.21 -10.83 17.56
N LYS A 93 27.21 -11.71 17.73
CA LYS A 93 28.61 -11.41 17.43
C LYS A 93 28.79 -11.08 15.95
N TYR A 94 28.28 -11.93 15.06
CA TYR A 94 28.31 -11.69 13.61
C TYR A 94 27.65 -10.35 13.23
N ARG A 95 26.51 -10.00 13.85
CA ARG A 95 25.81 -8.73 13.60
C ARG A 95 26.56 -7.51 14.14
N LYS A 96 27.25 -7.63 15.27
CA LYS A 96 28.13 -6.58 15.82
C LYS A 96 29.33 -6.35 14.90
N GLU A 97 29.88 -7.42 14.32
CA GLU A 97 30.98 -7.36 13.35
C GLU A 97 30.52 -6.80 11.97
N GLU A 98 29.30 -7.10 11.52
CA GLU A 98 28.66 -6.50 10.33
C GLU A 98 28.41 -4.99 10.43
N SER A 99 28.32 -4.44 11.64
CA SER A 99 28.05 -3.01 11.85
C SER A 99 29.27 -2.11 11.55
N VAL A 100 30.45 -2.69 11.35
CA VAL A 100 31.70 -1.98 11.02
C VAL A 100 31.99 -1.96 9.51
N VAL A 101 31.32 -2.80 8.71
CA VAL A 101 31.59 -2.93 7.27
C VAL A 101 30.33 -2.57 6.47
N GLN A 102 30.33 -1.33 5.98
CA GLN A 102 29.29 -0.69 5.19
C GLN A 102 28.77 -1.53 3.99
N THR A 103 27.44 -1.74 3.98
CA THR A 103 26.49 -1.46 2.87
C THR A 103 26.68 -2.02 1.45
N GLN A 104 27.47 -3.06 1.19
CA GLN A 104 27.49 -3.67 -0.17
C GLN A 104 27.16 -5.18 -0.28
N ASP A 105 27.12 -5.94 0.82
CA ASP A 105 26.84 -7.39 0.76
C ASP A 105 25.47 -7.83 1.34
N ARG A 106 24.60 -6.88 1.70
CA ARG A 106 23.25 -7.20 2.24
C ARG A 106 22.34 -7.93 1.24
N ASP A 107 22.59 -7.79 -0.05
CA ASP A 107 21.84 -8.52 -1.09
C ASP A 107 22.25 -10.00 -1.19
N ARG A 108 23.39 -10.41 -0.60
CA ARG A 108 23.91 -11.78 -0.72
C ARG A 108 23.55 -12.69 0.46
N LEU A 109 23.39 -12.18 1.68
CA LEU A 109 23.05 -13.03 2.84
C LEU A 109 21.54 -13.31 3.02
N PHE A 110 20.65 -12.47 2.48
CA PHE A 110 19.23 -12.84 2.36
C PHE A 110 18.95 -13.74 1.15
N ALA A 111 19.93 -13.94 0.25
CA ALA A 111 19.84 -14.93 -0.80
C ALA A 111 20.00 -16.37 -0.27
N SER A 112 20.47 -16.57 0.98
CA SER A 112 20.68 -17.89 1.58
C SER A 112 19.56 -18.37 2.52
N VAL A 113 18.59 -17.51 2.88
CA VAL A 113 17.33 -17.94 3.51
C VAL A 113 16.30 -18.00 2.39
N GLY A 114 15.82 -19.20 2.05
CA GLY A 114 14.83 -19.37 1.01
C GLY A 114 13.63 -18.46 1.27
N LYS A 115 13.34 -17.56 0.32
CA LYS A 115 12.14 -16.72 0.40
C LYS A 115 10.90 -17.60 0.49
N ILE A 116 9.90 -17.15 1.24
CA ILE A 116 8.61 -17.84 1.35
C ILE A 116 8.01 -17.90 -0.04
N SER A 117 7.89 -19.12 -0.57
CA SER A 117 7.30 -19.30 -1.88
C SER A 117 5.81 -19.00 -1.86
N ILE A 118 5.38 -18.29 -2.88
CA ILE A 118 3.97 -17.94 -3.10
C ILE A 118 3.25 -18.95 -4.00
N HIS A 119 3.97 -19.97 -4.49
CA HIS A 119 3.41 -20.96 -5.40
C HIS A 119 2.62 -22.02 -4.64
N HIS A 120 1.29 -21.99 -4.81
CA HIS A 120 0.40 -23.01 -4.29
C HIS A 120 -0.74 -23.27 -5.27
N LYS A 121 -1.39 -24.45 -5.15
CA LYS A 121 -2.43 -24.93 -6.08
C LYS A 121 -3.62 -23.97 -6.30
N ASN A 122 -3.87 -23.06 -5.36
CA ASN A 122 -4.98 -22.11 -5.43
C ASN A 122 -4.57 -20.72 -5.94
N ARG A 123 -3.27 -20.42 -6.12
CA ARG A 123 -2.74 -19.07 -6.43
C ARG A 123 -3.48 -18.41 -7.59
N ARG A 124 -3.57 -19.09 -8.74
CA ARG A 124 -4.21 -18.55 -9.95
C ARG A 124 -5.69 -18.24 -9.76
N LYS A 125 -6.42 -19.11 -9.06
CA LYS A 125 -7.85 -18.90 -8.77
C LYS A 125 -8.07 -17.69 -7.85
N LEU A 126 -7.23 -17.54 -6.82
CA LEU A 126 -7.31 -16.42 -5.89
C LEU A 126 -6.92 -15.10 -6.56
N ALA A 127 -5.87 -15.12 -7.38
CA ALA A 127 -5.45 -13.96 -8.15
C ALA A 127 -6.55 -13.48 -9.11
N ALA A 128 -7.20 -14.42 -9.83
CA ALA A 128 -8.35 -14.13 -10.70
C ALA A 128 -9.56 -13.59 -9.92
N LEU A 129 -9.87 -14.15 -8.75
CA LEU A 129 -10.94 -13.63 -7.88
C LEU A 129 -10.64 -12.20 -7.43
N ALA A 130 -9.43 -11.95 -6.95
CA ALA A 130 -9.00 -10.63 -6.49
C ALA A 130 -9.02 -9.59 -7.62
N HIS A 131 -8.56 -9.97 -8.82
CA HIS A 131 -8.61 -9.14 -10.03
C HIS A 131 -10.04 -8.78 -10.41
N LYS A 132 -10.93 -9.79 -10.45
CA LYS A 132 -12.35 -9.59 -10.74
C LYS A 132 -13.04 -8.64 -9.75
N LEU A 133 -12.81 -8.81 -8.44
CA LEU A 133 -13.37 -7.93 -7.41
C LEU A 133 -12.83 -6.50 -7.53
N LYS A 134 -11.53 -6.33 -7.80
CA LYS A 134 -10.93 -5.02 -8.05
C LYS A 134 -11.55 -4.33 -9.26
N ASN A 135 -11.80 -5.04 -10.36
CA ASN A 135 -12.41 -4.45 -11.56
C ASN A 135 -13.83 -3.95 -11.28
N PHE A 136 -14.66 -4.74 -10.59
CA PHE A 136 -15.99 -4.25 -10.19
C PHE A 136 -15.93 -2.99 -9.32
N SER A 137 -14.98 -2.92 -8.39
CA SER A 137 -14.77 -1.71 -7.59
C SER A 137 -14.34 -0.50 -8.43
N HIS A 138 -13.46 -0.69 -9.42
CA HIS A 138 -12.93 0.38 -10.26
C HIS A 138 -13.83 0.78 -11.43
N ASP A 139 -14.75 -0.10 -11.83
CA ASP A 139 -15.76 0.16 -12.86
C ASP A 139 -17.10 0.64 -12.26
N GLY A 140 -17.20 0.78 -10.93
CA GLY A 140 -18.42 1.24 -10.27
C GLY A 140 -19.53 0.19 -10.16
N ASP A 141 -19.26 -1.09 -10.49
CA ASP A 141 -20.22 -2.20 -10.41
C ASP A 141 -20.31 -2.78 -8.99
N VAL A 142 -20.75 -1.94 -8.05
CA VAL A 142 -20.81 -2.26 -6.62
C VAL A 142 -21.79 -3.41 -6.34
N ASP A 143 -22.83 -3.57 -7.15
CA ASP A 143 -23.82 -4.64 -6.95
C ASP A 143 -23.23 -6.02 -7.26
N LYS A 144 -22.52 -6.21 -8.38
CA LYS A 144 -21.84 -7.49 -8.65
C LYS A 144 -20.73 -7.76 -7.64
N PHE A 145 -20.03 -6.72 -7.21
CA PHE A 145 -19.04 -6.81 -6.14
C PHE A 145 -19.68 -7.41 -4.87
N ARG A 146 -20.77 -6.80 -4.38
CA ARG A 146 -21.50 -7.24 -3.18
C ARG A 146 -22.03 -8.66 -3.31
N GLN A 147 -22.62 -9.01 -4.46
CA GLN A 147 -23.15 -10.36 -4.70
C GLN A 147 -22.08 -11.45 -4.56
N ILE A 148 -20.85 -11.20 -5.07
CA ILE A 148 -19.75 -12.14 -4.93
C ILE A 148 -19.26 -12.19 -3.48
N ASN A 149 -19.05 -11.04 -2.85
CA ASN A 149 -18.57 -10.97 -1.47
C ASN A 149 -19.53 -11.68 -0.50
N GLU A 150 -20.83 -11.42 -0.61
CA GLU A 150 -21.87 -12.09 0.17
C GLU A 150 -21.93 -13.60 -0.08
N ARG A 151 -21.72 -14.05 -1.33
CA ARG A 151 -21.73 -15.48 -1.65
C ARG A 151 -20.57 -16.20 -0.97
N ILE A 152 -19.38 -15.58 -0.97
CA ILE A 152 -18.20 -16.09 -0.28
C ILE A 152 -18.44 -16.10 1.23
N ASN A 153 -18.96 -14.99 1.78
CA ASN A 153 -19.27 -14.87 3.20
C ASN A 153 -20.28 -15.94 3.65
N ARG A 154 -21.42 -16.09 2.95
CA ARG A 154 -22.42 -17.13 3.23
C ARG A 154 -21.86 -18.55 3.13
N ARG A 155 -20.86 -18.78 2.29
CA ARG A 155 -20.19 -20.09 2.21
C ARG A 155 -19.25 -20.30 3.40
N PHE A 156 -18.51 -19.27 3.80
CA PHE A 156 -17.61 -19.29 4.95
C PHE A 156 -18.38 -19.48 6.27
N GLU A 157 -19.43 -18.70 6.51
CA GLU A 157 -20.25 -18.81 7.74
C GLU A 157 -20.93 -20.17 7.88
N ARG A 158 -21.51 -20.70 6.79
CA ARG A 158 -22.09 -22.05 6.79
C ARG A 158 -21.06 -23.15 7.09
N TYR A 159 -19.79 -22.89 6.79
CA TYR A 159 -18.72 -23.84 7.07
C TYR A 159 -18.25 -23.72 8.53
N LYS A 160 -18.14 -22.51 9.08
CA LYS A 160 -17.85 -22.23 10.50
C LYS A 160 -18.87 -22.89 11.44
N LEU A 161 -20.13 -22.98 11.03
CA LEU A 161 -21.22 -23.59 11.81
C LEU A 161 -21.24 -25.15 11.80
N ARG A 162 -20.42 -25.81 10.98
CA ARG A 162 -20.38 -27.29 10.94
C ARG A 162 -19.38 -27.80 11.98
N SER A 163 -19.89 -28.34 13.09
CA SER A 163 -19.13 -28.84 14.25
C SER A 163 -18.04 -29.86 13.91
N ASP A 164 -18.20 -30.60 12.80
CA ASP A 164 -17.40 -31.79 12.52
C ASP A 164 -16.22 -31.53 11.56
N ARG A 165 -15.99 -30.27 11.16
CA ARG A 165 -14.88 -29.93 10.24
C ARG A 165 -14.11 -28.73 10.78
N HIS A 166 -12.82 -28.92 11.06
CA HIS A 166 -11.96 -27.83 11.46
C HIS A 166 -11.79 -26.87 10.29
N ILE A 167 -11.82 -25.55 10.53
CA ILE A 167 -11.63 -24.56 9.44
C ILE A 167 -10.31 -24.78 8.68
N LYS A 168 -9.30 -25.34 9.37
CA LYS A 168 -8.02 -25.79 8.80
C LYS A 168 -8.18 -26.77 7.63
N ASP A 169 -9.28 -27.52 7.57
CA ASP A 169 -9.57 -28.49 6.51
C ASP A 169 -10.01 -27.81 5.19
N ASN A 170 -10.22 -26.49 5.18
CA ASN A 170 -10.65 -25.75 4.00
C ASN A 170 -9.93 -24.40 3.85
N MET A 171 -8.61 -24.46 3.75
CA MET A 171 -7.74 -23.30 3.48
C MET A 171 -8.16 -22.51 2.23
N GLU A 172 -8.69 -23.17 1.18
CA GLU A 172 -9.17 -22.49 -0.03
C GLU A 172 -10.33 -21.52 0.29
N LEU A 173 -11.27 -21.93 1.13
CA LEU A 173 -12.39 -21.06 1.52
C LEU A 173 -11.92 -19.92 2.44
N ALA A 174 -10.93 -20.17 3.28
CA ALA A 174 -10.29 -19.13 4.10
C ALA A 174 -9.57 -18.10 3.21
N ASP A 175 -8.78 -18.55 2.24
CA ASP A 175 -8.12 -17.69 1.26
C ASP A 175 -9.13 -16.84 0.48
N MET A 176 -10.21 -17.46 -0.01
CA MET A 176 -11.26 -16.75 -0.75
C MET A 176 -11.94 -15.67 0.11
N ARG A 177 -12.21 -15.97 1.39
CA ARG A 177 -12.80 -15.00 2.32
C ARG A 177 -11.81 -13.88 2.65
N PHE A 178 -10.52 -14.18 2.83
CA PHE A 178 -9.50 -13.17 3.02
C PHE A 178 -9.40 -12.22 1.82
N VAL A 179 -9.34 -12.76 0.60
CA VAL A 179 -9.35 -11.96 -0.65
C VAL A 179 -10.59 -11.08 -0.75
N ALA A 180 -11.75 -11.59 -0.36
CA ALA A 180 -13.00 -10.84 -0.41
C ALA A 180 -13.03 -9.69 0.62
N LEU A 181 -12.50 -9.92 1.83
CA LEU A 181 -12.31 -8.87 2.84
C LEU A 181 -11.30 -7.81 2.37
N GLU A 182 -10.17 -8.21 1.81
CA GLU A 182 -9.16 -7.30 1.26
C GLU A 182 -9.75 -6.41 0.13
N ALA A 183 -10.57 -7.00 -0.73
CA ALA A 183 -11.25 -6.28 -1.78
C ALA A 183 -12.28 -5.29 -1.22
N GLU A 184 -12.99 -5.64 -0.14
CA GLU A 184 -13.93 -4.73 0.55
C GLU A 184 -13.20 -3.53 1.12
N VAL A 185 -12.04 -3.74 1.77
CA VAL A 185 -11.16 -2.65 2.22
C VAL A 185 -10.79 -1.75 1.03
N SER A 186 -10.43 -2.34 -0.10
CA SER A 186 -10.06 -1.58 -1.31
C SER A 186 -11.22 -0.76 -1.85
N LEU A 187 -12.43 -1.32 -1.91
CA LEU A 187 -13.64 -0.61 -2.34
C LEU A 187 -13.94 0.59 -1.44
N ARG A 188 -13.97 0.37 -0.12
CA ARG A 188 -14.25 1.43 0.86
C ARG A 188 -13.17 2.52 0.85
N ARG A 189 -11.92 2.17 0.58
CA ARG A 189 -10.82 3.12 0.31
C ARG A 189 -11.06 3.95 -0.95
N VAL A 190 -11.51 3.33 -2.05
CA VAL A 190 -11.87 4.04 -3.29
C VAL A 190 -13.00 5.03 -3.04
N GLN A 191 -13.95 4.68 -2.18
CA GLN A 191 -15.09 5.53 -1.81
C GLN A 191 -14.75 6.58 -0.75
N TYR A 192 -13.50 6.63 -0.27
CA TYR A 192 -13.07 7.48 0.83
C TYR A 192 -13.94 7.33 2.09
N ASP A 193 -14.31 6.08 2.42
CA ASP A 193 -15.10 5.79 3.60
C ASP A 193 -14.24 5.89 4.87
N VAL A 194 -14.45 6.97 5.64
CA VAL A 194 -13.74 7.23 6.90
C VAL A 194 -14.08 6.20 7.98
N SER A 195 -15.27 5.58 7.95
CA SER A 195 -15.68 4.56 8.92
C SER A 195 -15.02 3.19 8.71
N LEU A 196 -14.19 3.05 7.68
CA LEU A 196 -13.50 1.80 7.34
C LEU A 196 -12.69 1.25 8.52
N TYR A 197 -11.97 2.12 9.21
CA TYR A 197 -11.09 1.72 10.31
C TYR A 197 -11.87 1.10 11.49
N GLU A 198 -13.04 1.64 11.81
CA GLU A 198 -13.87 1.22 12.94
C GLU A 198 -14.69 -0.04 12.64
N SER A 199 -14.63 -0.54 11.40
CA SER A 199 -15.41 -1.70 11.00
C SER A 199 -14.77 -3.03 11.41
N ASP A 200 -15.63 -4.04 11.58
CA ASP A 200 -15.23 -5.40 11.95
C ASP A 200 -14.39 -6.10 10.88
N ILE A 201 -14.25 -5.54 9.68
CA ILE A 201 -13.47 -6.13 8.57
C ILE A 201 -12.04 -6.47 9.00
N PHE A 202 -11.37 -5.59 9.75
CA PHE A 202 -10.00 -5.85 10.20
C PHE A 202 -9.92 -6.92 11.30
N THR A 203 -10.97 -7.04 12.11
CA THR A 203 -11.11 -8.15 13.06
C THR A 203 -11.31 -9.46 12.33
N ASP A 204 -12.24 -9.51 11.37
CA ASP A 204 -12.49 -10.68 10.50
C ASP A 204 -11.21 -11.10 9.75
N MET A 205 -10.47 -10.14 9.18
CA MET A 205 -9.21 -10.41 8.47
C MET A 205 -8.17 -11.04 9.40
N ARG A 206 -8.05 -10.57 10.64
CA ARG A 206 -7.10 -11.08 11.63
C ARG A 206 -7.49 -12.48 12.12
N GLU A 207 -8.78 -12.72 12.36
CA GLU A 207 -9.29 -14.03 12.78
C GLU A 207 -9.06 -15.11 11.72
N ILE A 208 -9.11 -14.75 10.43
CA ILE A 208 -8.95 -15.73 9.35
C ILE A 208 -7.49 -16.06 9.00
N LEU A 209 -6.52 -15.21 9.38
CA LEU A 209 -5.09 -15.38 9.03
C LEU A 209 -4.55 -16.78 9.33
N PRO A 210 -4.79 -17.40 10.50
CA PRO A 210 -4.21 -18.72 10.83
C PRO A 210 -4.73 -19.86 9.94
N PHE A 211 -5.77 -19.60 9.15
CA PHE A 211 -6.44 -20.59 8.31
C PHE A 211 -6.16 -20.41 6.83
N THR A 212 -5.47 -19.35 6.41
CA THR A 212 -5.09 -19.16 5.01
C THR A 212 -3.96 -20.09 4.62
N THR A 213 -3.80 -20.36 3.32
CA THR A 213 -2.73 -21.23 2.79
C THR A 213 -1.34 -20.63 3.08
N ASN A 214 -1.23 -19.29 3.13
CA ASN A 214 0.01 -18.61 3.46
C ASN A 214 -0.27 -17.46 4.47
N PRO A 215 -0.28 -17.76 5.78
CA PRO A 215 -0.57 -16.77 6.82
C PRO A 215 0.40 -15.58 6.82
N THR A 216 1.66 -15.77 6.43
CA THR A 216 2.64 -14.68 6.35
C THR A 216 2.27 -13.68 5.27
N VAL A 217 1.92 -14.16 4.08
CA VAL A 217 1.46 -13.29 2.97
C VAL A 217 0.15 -12.61 3.33
N SER A 218 -0.80 -13.33 3.92
CA SER A 218 -2.07 -12.73 4.38
C SER A 218 -1.84 -11.69 5.48
N SER A 219 -0.96 -11.95 6.45
CA SER A 219 -0.62 -11.01 7.52
C SER A 219 0.03 -9.74 6.97
N MET A 220 0.97 -9.89 6.04
CA MET A 220 1.60 -8.76 5.33
C MET A 220 0.56 -7.88 4.64
N THR A 221 -0.35 -8.48 3.87
CA THR A 221 -1.41 -7.75 3.17
C THR A 221 -2.37 -7.09 4.16
N TYR A 222 -2.77 -7.79 5.22
CA TYR A 222 -3.59 -7.23 6.31
C TYR A 222 -2.93 -5.97 6.91
N LEU A 223 -1.65 -6.07 7.31
CA LEU A 223 -0.92 -4.95 7.91
C LEU A 223 -0.84 -3.75 6.96
N ALA A 224 -0.56 -3.98 5.67
CA ALA A 224 -0.50 -2.89 4.69
C ALA A 224 -1.88 -2.23 4.50
N ARG A 225 -2.96 -3.02 4.44
CA ARG A 225 -4.33 -2.51 4.33
C ARG A 225 -4.76 -1.74 5.58
N TYR A 226 -4.39 -2.25 6.75
CA TYR A 226 -4.67 -1.61 8.03
C TYR A 226 -3.90 -0.29 8.18
N ALA A 227 -2.61 -0.26 7.82
CA ALA A 227 -1.79 0.94 7.71
C ALA A 227 -2.46 2.02 6.85
N SER A 228 -2.95 1.60 5.68
CA SER A 228 -3.69 2.47 4.78
C SER A 228 -4.92 3.04 5.48
N ALA A 229 -5.82 2.22 6.02
CA ALA A 229 -7.04 2.70 6.68
C ALA A 229 -6.76 3.62 7.89
N LYS A 230 -5.77 3.28 8.72
CA LYS A 230 -5.32 4.11 9.85
C LYS A 230 -4.89 5.51 9.42
N SER A 231 -4.18 5.62 8.29
CA SER A 231 -3.71 6.93 7.80
C SER A 231 -4.84 7.87 7.35
N MET A 232 -6.06 7.37 7.14
CA MET A 232 -7.23 8.21 6.82
C MET A 232 -7.90 8.82 8.06
N MET A 233 -7.82 8.15 9.21
CA MET A 233 -8.59 8.49 10.41
C MET A 233 -7.73 9.11 11.51
N GLU A 234 -6.52 8.61 11.69
CA GLU A 234 -5.58 9.05 12.72
C GLU A 234 -4.44 9.85 12.09
N SER A 235 -3.23 9.70 12.63
CA SER A 235 -2.02 10.32 12.13
C SER A 235 -1.35 9.44 11.07
N LEU A 236 -0.67 10.10 10.14
CA LEU A 236 0.06 9.43 9.05
C LEU A 236 1.22 8.59 9.61
N GLU A 237 1.81 9.03 10.72
CA GLU A 237 2.88 8.37 11.46
C GLU A 237 2.45 6.98 11.96
N VAL A 238 1.24 6.85 12.52
CA VAL A 238 0.71 5.54 12.98
C VAL A 238 0.54 4.60 11.80
N GLY A 239 -0.01 5.09 10.69
CA GLY A 239 -0.12 4.32 9.45
C GLY A 239 1.23 3.82 8.95
N LEU A 240 2.25 4.69 8.92
CA LEU A 240 3.62 4.34 8.52
C LEU A 240 4.24 3.26 9.43
N GLY A 241 3.94 3.28 10.73
CA GLY A 241 4.34 2.23 11.67
C GLY A 241 3.88 0.83 11.22
N TYR A 242 2.59 0.67 10.94
CA TYR A 242 2.03 -0.59 10.43
C TYR A 242 2.57 -0.99 9.05
N LEU A 243 2.79 -0.01 8.17
CA LEU A 243 3.37 -0.27 6.86
C LEU A 243 4.81 -0.80 6.98
N ASN A 244 5.60 -0.29 7.92
CA ASN A 244 6.96 -0.79 8.16
C ASN A 244 6.96 -2.27 8.59
N TYR A 245 6.00 -2.70 9.41
CA TYR A 245 5.82 -4.12 9.72
C TYR A 245 5.46 -4.92 8.47
N ALA A 246 4.56 -4.43 7.61
CA ALA A 246 4.23 -5.10 6.35
C ALA A 246 5.47 -5.24 5.44
N LYS A 247 6.33 -4.22 5.38
CA LYS A 247 7.57 -4.26 4.59
C LYS A 247 8.57 -5.30 5.11
N GLN A 248 8.70 -5.45 6.43
CA GLN A 248 9.53 -6.50 7.02
C GLN A 248 9.02 -7.90 6.62
N HIS A 249 7.69 -8.09 6.53
CA HIS A 249 7.14 -9.33 5.99
C HIS A 249 7.43 -9.49 4.49
N ALA A 250 7.37 -8.40 3.71
CA ALA A 250 7.64 -8.43 2.28
C ALA A 250 9.07 -8.84 1.95
N GLU A 251 10.06 -8.51 2.79
CA GLU A 251 11.45 -8.95 2.64
C GLU A 251 11.62 -10.48 2.70
N MET A 252 10.72 -11.17 3.42
CA MET A 252 10.75 -12.63 3.55
C MET A 252 9.99 -13.36 2.43
N VAL A 253 9.26 -12.65 1.57
CA VAL A 253 8.38 -13.22 0.56
C VAL A 253 8.97 -12.99 -0.84
N GLU A 254 8.78 -13.94 -1.75
CA GLU A 254 9.14 -13.76 -3.16
C GLU A 254 8.39 -12.55 -3.77
N PRO A 255 9.02 -11.75 -4.66
CA PRO A 255 8.32 -10.68 -5.35
C PRO A 255 7.07 -11.18 -6.08
N CYS A 256 5.94 -10.54 -5.81
CA CYS A 256 4.62 -10.95 -6.24
C CYS A 256 3.63 -9.78 -6.14
N LYS A 257 2.38 -10.03 -6.55
CA LYS A 257 1.28 -9.07 -6.41
C LYS A 257 1.16 -8.49 -5.00
N GLU A 258 1.17 -9.30 -3.94
CA GLU A 258 0.96 -8.82 -2.57
C GLU A 258 2.12 -7.96 -2.08
N THR A 259 3.37 -8.33 -2.39
CA THR A 259 4.53 -7.49 -2.06
C THR A 259 4.52 -6.19 -2.87
N GLY A 260 4.13 -6.24 -4.15
CA GLY A 260 3.86 -5.05 -4.97
C GLY A 260 2.77 -4.16 -4.37
N MET A 261 1.73 -4.73 -3.78
CA MET A 261 0.66 -3.98 -3.10
C MET A 261 1.15 -3.26 -1.83
N VAL A 262 2.09 -3.84 -1.09
CA VAL A 262 2.73 -3.15 0.05
C VAL A 262 3.41 -1.88 -0.43
N PHE A 263 4.22 -1.95 -1.50
CA PHE A 263 4.89 -0.79 -2.07
C PHE A 263 3.93 0.20 -2.73
N TYR A 264 2.85 -0.28 -3.35
CA TYR A 264 1.79 0.59 -3.85
C TYR A 264 1.13 1.41 -2.72
N ILE A 265 0.91 0.79 -1.55
CA ILE A 265 0.38 1.49 -0.38
C ILE A 265 1.42 2.50 0.16
N GLU A 266 2.71 2.14 0.19
CA GLU A 266 3.79 3.08 0.51
C GLU A 266 3.76 4.32 -0.40
N VAL A 267 3.67 4.12 -1.71
CA VAL A 267 3.55 5.20 -2.70
C VAL A 267 2.34 6.11 -2.39
N ASN A 268 1.19 5.53 -2.03
CA ASN A 268 0.01 6.33 -1.68
C ASN A 268 0.22 7.14 -0.39
N LEU A 269 0.83 6.56 0.64
CA LEU A 269 1.11 7.29 1.89
C LEU A 269 2.13 8.40 1.68
N LEU A 270 3.21 8.13 0.93
CA LEU A 270 4.19 9.16 0.56
C LEU A 270 3.56 10.27 -0.28
N SER A 271 2.63 9.93 -1.17
CA SER A 271 1.87 10.93 -1.94
C SER A 271 1.02 11.84 -1.02
N GLN A 272 0.42 11.29 0.03
CA GLN A 272 -0.31 12.09 1.03
C GLN A 272 0.61 13.04 1.82
N ILE A 273 1.86 12.63 2.10
CA ILE A 273 2.88 13.53 2.68
C ILE A 273 3.21 14.63 1.67
N TYR A 274 3.43 14.25 0.41
CA TYR A 274 3.85 15.16 -0.66
C TYR A 274 2.78 16.21 -0.97
N GLU A 275 1.50 15.86 -0.92
CA GLU A 275 0.39 16.80 -1.04
C GLU A 275 0.41 17.91 0.01
N LYS A 276 0.95 17.65 1.21
CA LYS A 276 1.06 18.62 2.30
C LYS A 276 2.39 19.37 2.28
N ASN A 277 3.46 18.70 1.85
CA ASN A 277 4.82 19.23 1.83
C ASN A 277 5.56 18.78 0.56
N PRO A 278 5.36 19.48 -0.57
CA PRO A 278 5.88 19.08 -1.87
C PRO A 278 7.37 19.41 -2.01
N VAL A 279 8.24 18.54 -1.46
CA VAL A 279 9.70 18.67 -1.57
C VAL A 279 10.29 17.75 -2.65
N PRO A 280 11.32 18.19 -3.40
CA PRO A 280 11.92 17.40 -4.48
C PRO A 280 12.40 15.99 -4.07
N ASP A 281 13.00 15.87 -2.88
CA ASP A 281 13.47 14.58 -2.36
C ASP A 281 12.33 13.57 -2.19
N LEU A 282 11.16 14.04 -1.75
CA LEU A 282 9.99 13.18 -1.54
C LEU A 282 9.38 12.75 -2.88
N LYS A 283 9.36 13.64 -3.88
CA LYS A 283 9.01 13.29 -5.26
C LYS A 283 9.91 12.19 -5.81
N GLN A 284 11.23 12.32 -5.64
CA GLN A 284 12.18 11.29 -6.08
C GLN A 284 11.95 9.95 -5.36
N GLN A 285 11.71 9.97 -4.05
CA GLN A 285 11.37 8.78 -3.28
C GLN A 285 10.08 8.10 -3.79
N ILE A 286 9.03 8.87 -4.09
CA ILE A 286 7.78 8.34 -4.65
C ILE A 286 8.05 7.65 -6.00
N LEU A 287 8.82 8.27 -6.89
CA LEU A 287 9.16 7.71 -8.19
C LEU A 287 9.96 6.40 -8.05
N GLN A 288 10.98 6.37 -7.18
CA GLN A 288 11.78 5.16 -6.92
C GLN A 288 10.93 4.02 -6.32
N ARG A 289 10.05 4.33 -5.36
CA ARG A 289 9.14 3.32 -4.79
C ARG A 289 8.11 2.83 -5.78
N THR A 290 7.71 3.68 -6.73
CA THR A 290 6.83 3.29 -7.83
C THR A 290 7.50 2.27 -8.76
N GLU A 291 8.78 2.49 -9.11
CA GLU A 291 9.55 1.50 -9.89
C GLU A 291 9.71 0.17 -9.16
N LEU A 292 9.99 0.22 -7.85
CA LEU A 292 10.07 -0.99 -7.03
C LEU A 292 8.74 -1.74 -6.99
N ALA A 293 7.61 -1.03 -6.88
CA ALA A 293 6.31 -1.68 -6.94
C ALA A 293 6.07 -2.34 -8.32
N ILE A 294 6.43 -1.65 -9.42
CA ILE A 294 6.31 -2.19 -10.79
C ILE A 294 7.11 -3.49 -10.94
N SER A 295 8.36 -3.53 -10.46
CA SER A 295 9.19 -4.72 -10.60
C SER A 295 8.60 -5.95 -9.88
N HIS A 296 7.92 -5.73 -8.75
CA HIS A 296 7.20 -6.79 -8.03
C HIS A 296 5.94 -7.27 -8.77
N PHE A 297 5.20 -6.37 -9.44
CA PHE A 297 4.03 -6.78 -10.23
C PHE A 297 4.41 -7.51 -11.52
N ASN A 298 5.57 -7.20 -12.11
CA ASN A 298 6.06 -7.82 -13.33
C ASN A 298 6.45 -9.30 -13.16
N THR A 299 6.49 -9.84 -11.93
CA THR A 299 6.71 -11.27 -11.72
C THR A 299 5.49 -12.14 -12.00
N GLU A 300 4.29 -11.53 -12.14
CA GLU A 300 3.04 -12.22 -12.43
C GLU A 300 2.31 -11.58 -13.64
N GLU A 301 2.75 -11.90 -14.86
CA GLU A 301 2.30 -11.28 -16.14
C GLU A 301 0.77 -11.17 -16.29
N GLU A 302 0.00 -12.22 -15.92
CA GLU A 302 -1.46 -12.27 -16.09
C GLU A 302 -2.20 -11.20 -15.27
N PHE A 303 -1.60 -10.68 -14.20
CA PHE A 303 -2.23 -9.72 -13.28
C PHE A 303 -1.43 -8.41 -13.11
N GLY A 304 -0.16 -8.39 -13.50
CA GLY A 304 0.73 -7.25 -13.32
C GLY A 304 0.36 -6.03 -14.16
N ASN A 305 -0.19 -6.24 -15.36
CA ASN A 305 -0.51 -5.16 -16.31
C ASN A 305 -1.49 -4.12 -15.75
N ASP A 306 -2.50 -4.56 -15.00
CA ASP A 306 -3.43 -3.66 -14.31
C ASP A 306 -2.69 -2.72 -13.36
N PHE A 307 -1.88 -3.29 -12.47
CA PHE A 307 -1.15 -2.52 -11.46
C PHE A 307 -0.06 -1.65 -12.09
N HIS A 308 0.54 -2.11 -13.19
CA HIS A 308 1.45 -1.32 -13.99
C HIS A 308 0.78 -0.04 -14.49
N ARG A 309 -0.42 -0.13 -15.10
CA ARG A 309 -1.20 1.06 -15.52
C ARG A 309 -1.49 2.00 -14.34
N MET A 310 -1.85 1.44 -13.17
CA MET A 310 -2.11 2.25 -11.98
C MET A 310 -0.88 3.00 -11.47
N LEU A 311 0.29 2.34 -11.48
CA LEU A 311 1.55 2.90 -11.01
C LEU A 311 2.11 3.94 -12.00
N LEU A 312 1.98 3.71 -13.30
CA LEU A 312 2.32 4.73 -14.31
C LEU A 312 1.51 6.01 -14.11
N LEU A 313 0.19 5.92 -13.85
CA LEU A 313 -0.62 7.08 -13.50
C LEU A 313 -0.13 7.77 -12.21
N LYS A 314 0.39 7.01 -11.23
CA LYS A 314 1.00 7.61 -10.03
C LYS A 314 2.28 8.37 -10.34
N LYS A 315 3.12 7.89 -11.26
CA LYS A 315 4.30 8.64 -11.74
C LYS A 315 3.88 9.95 -12.40
N VAL A 316 2.91 9.88 -13.30
CA VAL A 316 2.35 11.06 -13.99
C VAL A 316 1.81 12.06 -12.97
N PHE A 317 1.06 11.60 -11.97
CA PHE A 317 0.50 12.47 -10.93
C PHE A 317 1.60 13.16 -10.13
N CYS A 318 2.62 12.41 -9.72
CA CYS A 318 3.76 12.95 -8.98
C CYS A 318 4.54 13.99 -9.82
N GLN A 319 4.74 13.73 -11.11
CA GLN A 319 5.39 14.64 -12.06
C GLN A 319 4.60 15.93 -12.27
N LEU A 320 3.28 15.85 -12.41
CA LEU A 320 2.42 16.99 -12.70
C LEU A 320 1.93 17.76 -11.45
N GLY A 321 2.30 17.31 -10.25
CA GLY A 321 1.83 17.89 -9.00
C GLY A 321 0.34 17.64 -8.76
N ILE A 322 -0.12 16.42 -8.98
CA ILE A 322 -1.50 15.98 -8.79
C ILE A 322 -1.55 15.04 -7.58
N GLY A 323 -2.46 15.33 -6.65
CA GLY A 323 -2.72 14.53 -5.46
C GLY A 323 -3.43 13.20 -5.76
N LEU A 324 -3.55 12.36 -4.74
CA LEU A 324 -4.02 10.99 -4.77
C LEU A 324 -5.41 10.85 -5.42
N PHE A 325 -6.27 11.84 -5.20
CA PHE A 325 -7.66 11.93 -5.69
C PHE A 325 -7.84 12.99 -6.79
N GLY A 326 -6.77 13.34 -7.52
CA GLY A 326 -6.86 14.21 -8.69
C GLY A 326 -6.85 15.72 -8.39
N LYS A 327 -6.67 16.12 -7.14
CA LYS A 327 -6.54 17.54 -6.75
C LYS A 327 -5.17 18.08 -7.18
N ARG A 328 -5.12 19.29 -7.76
CA ARG A 328 -3.83 19.97 -7.99
C ARG A 328 -3.16 20.32 -6.65
N ILE A 329 -1.88 20.00 -6.52
CA ILE A 329 -1.06 20.37 -5.35
C ILE A 329 -0.51 21.78 -5.60
N VAL A 330 -0.76 22.68 -4.65
CA VAL A 330 -0.27 24.07 -4.73
C VAL A 330 1.22 24.09 -4.37
N GLY A 331 2.01 24.90 -5.08
CA GLY A 331 3.43 25.08 -4.80
C GLY A 331 4.35 24.01 -5.39
N VAL A 332 3.83 23.04 -6.16
CA VAL A 332 4.68 22.11 -6.93
C VAL A 332 5.18 22.82 -8.18
N GLU A 333 6.49 23.01 -8.27
CA GLU A 333 7.18 23.35 -9.51
C GLU A 333 7.24 22.11 -10.41
N VAL A 334 6.81 22.28 -11.66
CA VAL A 334 6.83 21.23 -12.69
C VAL A 334 7.68 21.76 -13.82
N ASP A 335 8.81 21.11 -14.05
CA ASP A 335 9.74 21.51 -15.08
C ASP A 335 9.40 20.85 -16.43
N ILE A 336 10.22 21.15 -17.45
CA ILE A 336 10.04 20.60 -18.80
C ILE A 336 10.26 19.08 -18.81
N GLU A 337 11.18 18.57 -17.99
CA GLU A 337 11.48 17.14 -17.94
C GLU A 337 10.31 16.36 -17.33
N ASP A 338 9.69 16.89 -16.28
CA ASP A 338 8.46 16.33 -15.70
C ASP A 338 7.33 16.24 -16.71
N MET A 339 7.08 17.32 -17.45
CA MET A 339 6.06 17.33 -18.49
C MET A 339 6.36 16.31 -19.59
N ARG A 340 7.62 16.20 -20.01
CA ARG A 340 8.07 15.23 -21.02
C ARG A 340 7.88 13.79 -20.55
N CYS A 341 8.27 13.48 -19.32
CA CYS A 341 8.05 12.14 -18.77
C CYS A 341 6.56 11.83 -18.59
N ALA A 342 5.77 12.80 -18.11
CA ALA A 342 4.33 12.63 -17.94
C ALA A 342 3.64 12.37 -19.29
N GLU A 343 4.01 13.13 -20.32
CA GLU A 343 3.53 12.94 -21.69
C GLU A 343 3.88 11.54 -22.21
N SER A 344 5.13 11.09 -22.03
CA SER A 344 5.57 9.75 -22.45
C SER A 344 4.72 8.64 -21.81
N TYR A 345 4.46 8.70 -20.50
CA TYR A 345 3.63 7.70 -19.82
C TYR A 345 2.17 7.79 -20.24
N LEU A 346 1.62 8.99 -20.43
CA LEU A 346 0.26 9.16 -20.92
C LEU A 346 0.11 8.62 -22.34
N SER A 347 1.07 8.85 -23.24
CA SER A 347 1.05 8.29 -24.59
C SER A 347 1.09 6.77 -24.59
N TYR A 348 1.86 6.14 -23.70
CA TYR A 348 1.82 4.69 -23.51
C TYR A 348 0.44 4.20 -23.06
N LEU A 349 -0.17 4.87 -22.07
CA LEU A 349 -1.48 4.51 -21.54
C LEU A 349 -2.64 4.75 -22.53
N GLU A 350 -2.46 5.66 -23.48
CA GLU A 350 -3.41 6.01 -24.54
C GLU A 350 -3.38 4.99 -25.71
N HIS A 351 -2.39 4.10 -25.76
CA HIS A 351 -2.32 3.05 -26.78
C HIS A 351 -3.58 2.16 -26.76
N PRO A 352 -4.22 1.84 -27.90
CA PRO A 352 -5.51 1.14 -27.93
C PRO A 352 -5.57 -0.15 -27.10
N ASP A 353 -4.52 -0.97 -27.16
CA ASP A 353 -4.45 -2.24 -26.44
C ASP A 353 -4.45 -2.05 -24.91
N ILE A 354 -3.81 -0.98 -24.44
CA ILE A 354 -3.73 -0.64 -23.01
C ILE A 354 -5.01 0.09 -22.56
N TRP A 355 -5.52 0.98 -23.42
CA TRP A 355 -6.69 1.79 -23.14
C TRP A 355 -7.97 0.97 -23.01
N ASN A 356 -8.14 -0.03 -23.88
CA ASN A 356 -9.35 -0.85 -23.90
C ASN A 356 -9.50 -1.70 -22.63
N GLU A 357 -8.39 -2.12 -22.02
CA GLU A 357 -8.36 -2.87 -20.76
C GLU A 357 -8.47 -1.98 -19.51
N MET A 358 -8.32 -0.67 -19.65
CA MET A 358 -8.27 0.24 -18.51
C MET A 358 -9.66 0.47 -17.90
N GLU A 359 -9.75 0.27 -16.58
CA GLU A 359 -11.01 0.47 -15.84
C GLU A 359 -11.48 1.94 -15.87
N ALA A 360 -12.78 2.14 -15.67
CA ALA A 360 -13.40 3.47 -15.75
C ALA A 360 -12.75 4.50 -14.79
N ARG A 361 -12.43 4.10 -13.56
CA ARG A 361 -11.75 5.00 -12.60
C ARG A 361 -10.35 5.39 -13.09
N ARG A 362 -9.63 4.49 -13.76
CA ARG A 362 -8.29 4.77 -14.29
C ARG A 362 -8.36 5.67 -15.52
N LYS A 363 -9.35 5.49 -16.39
CA LYS A 363 -9.65 6.42 -17.48
C LYS A 363 -9.99 7.83 -16.98
N MET A 364 -10.77 7.95 -15.90
CA MET A 364 -11.02 9.24 -15.26
C MET A 364 -9.72 9.90 -14.81
N LEU A 365 -8.89 9.20 -14.02
CA LEU A 365 -7.63 9.72 -13.51
C LEU A 365 -6.65 10.08 -14.65
N PHE A 366 -6.64 9.30 -15.73
CA PHE A 366 -5.91 9.62 -16.95
C PHE A 366 -6.35 10.97 -17.52
N PHE A 367 -7.67 11.21 -17.65
CA PHE A 367 -8.18 12.47 -18.18
C PHE A 367 -7.88 13.66 -17.27
N ILE A 368 -7.86 13.48 -15.94
CA ILE A 368 -7.39 14.52 -15.00
C ILE A 368 -5.93 14.87 -15.31
N ALA A 369 -5.05 13.87 -15.44
CA ALA A 369 -3.65 14.10 -15.77
C ALA A 369 -3.43 14.74 -17.14
N LYS A 370 -4.17 14.29 -18.16
CA LYS A 370 -4.10 14.86 -19.52
C LYS A 370 -4.57 16.32 -19.51
N SER A 371 -5.61 16.63 -18.73
CA SER A 371 -6.08 18.01 -18.54
C SER A 371 -5.00 18.89 -17.94
N GLU A 372 -4.37 18.45 -16.85
CA GLU A 372 -3.29 19.21 -16.20
C GLU A 372 -2.05 19.39 -17.10
N LEU A 373 -1.65 18.36 -17.85
CA LEU A 373 -0.58 18.47 -18.84
C LEU A 373 -0.91 19.50 -19.92
N CYS A 374 -2.11 19.43 -20.51
CA CYS A 374 -2.53 20.37 -21.54
C CYS A 374 -2.64 21.80 -21.00
N ARG A 375 -3.12 21.98 -19.77
CA ARG A 375 -3.17 23.28 -19.09
C ARG A 375 -1.78 23.89 -18.97
N ARG A 376 -0.78 23.10 -18.52
CA ARG A 376 0.62 23.56 -18.40
C ARG A 376 1.27 23.86 -19.75
N GLN A 377 0.83 23.19 -20.82
CA GLN A 377 1.22 23.49 -22.20
C GLN A 377 0.48 24.69 -22.81
N GLY A 378 -0.38 25.39 -22.07
CA GLY A 378 -1.19 26.52 -22.58
C GLY A 378 -2.36 26.11 -23.49
N LYS A 379 -2.66 24.81 -23.60
CA LYS A 379 -3.75 24.26 -24.43
C LYS A 379 -5.03 24.19 -23.59
N ILE A 380 -5.56 25.34 -23.18
CA ILE A 380 -6.66 25.42 -22.21
C ILE A 380 -7.93 24.74 -22.72
N ASP A 381 -8.31 24.90 -23.98
CA ASP A 381 -9.51 24.25 -24.54
C ASP A 381 -9.43 22.72 -24.47
N ILE A 382 -8.26 22.15 -24.80
CA ILE A 382 -8.02 20.70 -24.71
C ILE A 382 -8.02 20.26 -23.24
N ALA A 383 -7.48 21.09 -22.34
CA ALA A 383 -7.52 20.81 -20.92
C ALA A 383 -8.98 20.73 -20.40
N SER A 384 -9.83 21.67 -20.79
CA SER A 384 -11.26 21.69 -20.43
C SER A 384 -12.00 20.46 -20.96
N MET A 385 -11.80 20.10 -22.24
CA MET A 385 -12.41 18.90 -22.82
C MET A 385 -12.03 17.61 -22.06
N ASN A 386 -10.78 17.49 -21.62
CA ASN A 386 -10.35 16.33 -20.82
C ASN A 386 -10.95 16.35 -19.41
N ALA A 387 -11.03 17.52 -18.77
CA ALA A 387 -11.66 17.65 -17.45
C ALA A 387 -13.14 17.26 -17.50
N GLU A 388 -13.88 17.67 -18.53
CA GLU A 388 -15.29 17.27 -18.75
C GLU A 388 -15.44 15.75 -18.97
N ARG A 389 -14.51 15.11 -19.70
CA ARG A 389 -14.50 13.64 -19.84
C ARG A 389 -14.29 12.94 -18.50
N ALA A 390 -13.39 13.47 -17.67
CA ALA A 390 -13.18 12.97 -16.31
C ALA A 390 -14.45 13.15 -15.46
N GLU A 391 -15.10 14.32 -15.54
CA GLU A 391 -16.32 14.64 -14.79
C GLU A 391 -17.46 13.68 -15.14
N ASN A 392 -17.66 13.40 -16.42
CA ASN A 392 -18.68 12.47 -16.90
C ASN A 392 -18.48 11.05 -16.34
N LEU A 393 -17.23 10.57 -16.29
CA LEU A 393 -16.91 9.27 -15.69
C LEU A 393 -17.14 9.29 -14.17
N ALA A 394 -16.76 10.37 -13.49
CA ALA A 394 -16.95 10.52 -12.05
C ALA A 394 -18.42 10.55 -11.64
N LYS A 395 -19.26 11.30 -12.36
CA LYS A 395 -20.72 11.35 -12.16
C LYS A 395 -21.36 9.99 -12.38
N LYS A 396 -21.03 9.32 -13.48
CA LYS A 396 -21.59 8.00 -13.84
C LYS A 396 -21.34 6.93 -12.77
N ASN A 397 -20.20 6.98 -12.11
CA ASN A 397 -19.76 5.95 -11.15
C ASN A 397 -19.75 6.41 -9.69
N TYR A 398 -20.30 7.60 -9.40
CA TYR A 398 -20.46 8.16 -8.05
C TYR A 398 -19.15 8.35 -7.25
N TRP A 399 -18.04 8.69 -7.91
CA TRP A 399 -16.77 9.02 -7.23
C TRP A 399 -16.76 10.46 -6.70
N LYS A 400 -17.36 10.66 -5.52
CA LYS A 400 -17.64 11.99 -4.95
C LYS A 400 -16.40 12.86 -4.72
N VAL A 401 -15.32 12.28 -4.20
CA VAL A 401 -14.09 13.04 -3.86
C VAL A 401 -13.39 13.51 -5.13
N GLU A 402 -13.17 12.61 -6.10
CA GLU A 402 -12.60 12.99 -7.38
C GLU A 402 -13.50 13.96 -8.15
N LEU A 403 -14.83 13.78 -8.11
CA LEU A 403 -15.77 14.71 -8.74
C LEU A 403 -15.62 16.14 -8.20
N ALA A 404 -15.54 16.32 -6.88
CA ALA A 404 -15.33 17.65 -6.29
C ALA A 404 -14.02 18.30 -6.76
N ASN A 405 -12.94 17.52 -6.86
CA ASN A 405 -11.65 18.01 -7.37
C ASN A 405 -11.70 18.34 -8.87
N ILE A 406 -12.43 17.57 -9.68
CA ILE A 406 -12.61 17.81 -11.12
C ILE A 406 -13.43 19.09 -11.36
N VAL A 407 -14.50 19.31 -10.58
CA VAL A 407 -15.32 20.53 -10.68
C VAL A 407 -14.47 21.76 -10.40
N HIS A 408 -13.66 21.73 -9.33
CA HIS A 408 -12.73 22.82 -9.04
C HIS A 408 -11.71 23.06 -10.18
N LEU A 409 -11.19 21.99 -10.80
CA LEU A 409 -10.31 22.11 -11.96
C LEU A 409 -11.01 22.80 -13.15
N ILE A 410 -12.26 22.45 -13.43
CA ILE A 410 -13.05 23.07 -14.51
C ILE A 410 -13.28 24.57 -14.22
N GLU A 411 -13.61 24.93 -12.99
CA GLU A 411 -13.77 26.33 -12.56
C GLU A 411 -12.47 27.13 -12.76
N GLU A 412 -11.33 26.56 -12.38
CA GLU A 412 -10.02 27.17 -12.60
C GLU A 412 -9.74 27.39 -14.09
N LEU A 413 -9.99 26.40 -14.94
CA LEU A 413 -9.77 26.51 -16.40
C LEU A 413 -10.66 27.59 -17.03
N ASN A 414 -11.93 27.68 -16.62
CA ASN A 414 -12.86 28.71 -17.10
C ASN A 414 -12.44 30.12 -16.66
N SER A 415 -11.83 30.26 -15.48
CA SER A 415 -11.31 31.55 -15.01
C SER A 415 -10.11 32.05 -15.82
N VAL A 416 -9.33 31.13 -16.42
CA VAL A 416 -8.22 31.49 -17.32
C VAL A 416 -8.77 31.94 -18.67
N ASN A 417 -9.72 31.19 -19.25
CA ASN A 417 -10.36 31.55 -20.53
C ASN A 417 -11.04 32.93 -20.48
N SER A 418 -11.68 33.30 -19.37
CA SER A 418 -12.34 34.60 -19.23
C SER A 418 -11.36 35.79 -19.13
N LYS A 419 -10.14 35.56 -18.63
CA LYS A 419 -9.08 36.59 -18.60
C LYS A 419 -8.45 36.81 -19.97
N ASP A 420 -8.31 35.76 -20.78
CA ASP A 420 -7.82 35.88 -22.17
C ASP A 420 -8.83 36.60 -23.10
N VAL A 421 -10.13 36.51 -22.79
CA VAL A 421 -11.18 37.23 -23.55
C VAL A 421 -11.28 38.71 -23.14
N THR A 422 -10.93 39.07 -21.91
CA THR A 422 -10.94 40.46 -21.43
C THR A 422 -9.60 41.19 -21.61
N GLY A 423 -8.51 40.45 -21.85
CA GLY A 423 -7.18 40.99 -22.16
C GLY A 423 -6.91 41.26 -23.64
N LYS A 424 -7.85 40.94 -24.55
CA LYS A 424 -7.92 41.61 -25.84
C LYS A 424 -8.55 42.97 -25.58
N GLU A 425 -7.71 43.97 -25.38
CA GLU A 425 -8.12 45.37 -25.39
C GLU A 425 -9.12 45.57 -26.54
N ASN A 426 -10.30 46.10 -26.20
CA ASN A 426 -11.10 46.86 -27.13
C ASN A 426 -10.14 47.88 -27.75
N ILE A 427 -9.63 47.58 -28.95
CA ILE A 427 -9.21 48.64 -29.84
C ILE A 427 -10.50 49.41 -30.07
N ASP A 428 -10.61 50.55 -29.40
CA ASP A 428 -11.71 51.47 -29.62
C ASP A 428 -11.68 51.80 -31.11
N LEU A 429 -12.75 51.45 -31.84
CA LEU A 429 -12.82 51.73 -33.27
C LEU A 429 -12.66 53.23 -33.56
N ASN A 430 -12.86 54.09 -32.55
CA ASN A 430 -12.61 55.52 -32.63
C ASN A 430 -11.11 55.87 -32.68
N ASP A 431 -10.24 55.15 -31.97
CA ASP A 431 -8.78 55.38 -32.02
C ASP A 431 -8.19 54.98 -33.39
N LEU A 432 -8.77 53.98 -34.05
CA LEU A 432 -8.41 53.58 -35.41
C LEU A 432 -8.94 54.54 -36.49
N LEU A 433 -9.98 55.33 -36.19
CA LEU A 433 -10.57 56.30 -37.11
C LEU A 433 -9.87 57.66 -37.06
N ASP A 434 -9.35 58.07 -35.90
CA ASP A 434 -8.58 59.31 -35.75
C ASP A 434 -7.21 59.23 -36.45
N ASP A 435 -6.56 58.05 -36.45
CA ASP A 435 -5.31 57.81 -37.20
C ASP A 435 -5.51 57.75 -38.72
N LEU A 436 -6.74 57.49 -39.20
CA LEU A 436 -7.07 57.45 -40.63
C LEU A 436 -7.58 58.79 -41.20
N LEU A 437 -7.94 59.75 -40.35
CA LEU A 437 -8.59 61.00 -40.78
C LEU A 437 -7.90 62.29 -40.30
N GLY A 438 -6.76 62.23 -39.63
CA GLY A 438 -6.14 63.42 -39.02
C GLY A 438 -4.68 63.69 -39.36
N SER A 439 -4.39 64.24 -40.54
CA SER A 439 -3.43 65.35 -40.74
C SER A 439 -3.15 65.63 -42.23
N ASP A 440 -4.14 66.21 -42.92
CA ASP A 440 -3.87 67.12 -44.04
C ASP A 440 -4.63 68.42 -43.76
N SER A 441 -3.97 69.35 -43.06
CA SER A 441 -4.27 70.76 -43.19
C SER A 441 -2.94 71.49 -43.26
N GLU A 442 -2.60 71.83 -44.49
CA GLU A 442 -1.47 72.57 -45.00
C GLU A 442 -1.33 73.94 -44.32
N ASP A 443 -0.10 74.27 -43.92
CA ASP A 443 0.41 75.65 -43.91
C ASP A 443 1.25 75.80 -45.19
N GLU A 444 0.71 76.46 -46.22
CA GLU A 444 1.40 77.38 -47.14
C GLU A 444 0.41 78.24 -47.94
#